data_AF-A0A655P1F1-F1
#
_entry.id   AF-A0A655P1F1-F1
#
_cell.length_a   1.000
_cell.length_b   1.000
_cell.length_c   1.000
_cell.angle_alpha   90.00
_cell.angle_beta   90.00
_cell.angle_gamma   90.00
#
_symmetry.space_group_name_H-M   'P 1'
#
loop_
_entity.id
_entity.type
_entity.pdbx_description
1 polymer ?
#
loop_
_entity_poly.entity_id
_entity_poly.type
_entity_poly.pdbx_seq_one_letter_code
_entity_poly.pdbx_strand_id
1 'polypeptide(L)'
;MVICSLTALATGTSWGAAGTAGIAMMGIGQGLGIPAPITAGAVLSGCYFGDKMSPLSDSVILASSMSNVEVMEHIKGMLPIALISYVITGILFTLFGFHYAGNVDMSQVETVIAAMEQQFYITPYSFVPVLIVLGLLAMRMPSFPVISFGSLLGIVWAVMIQDVDFLQAFNTAWAPYNIESGVSFIDAILNRGGMSSMLGSVAVIVFGLGFGGLLDRVGVLETIAKLFERRVTSPGSLATSTIGTAFMGNVFGSAMYVSLILTPKICAKNYDRLGYQRKNLSRNAEFGGTLTSGMVPWSDNGIYMASILGVATLSYAPFMWLSFVCILVTIITSYCGWFVDKCEPTQAMNEQEVTAEEIQKAPASA
;
A
#
# COMPACT_ATOMS: atom_id res chain seq x y z
N MET A 1 -7.82 -9.81 -5.93
CA MET A 1 -8.38 -8.65 -5.21
C MET A 1 -9.00 -9.02 -3.87
N VAL A 2 -10.13 -9.75 -3.82
CA VAL A 2 -10.87 -10.00 -2.56
C VAL A 2 -10.06 -10.75 -1.50
N ILE A 3 -9.35 -11.81 -1.87
CA ILE A 3 -8.54 -12.57 -0.90
C ILE A 3 -7.42 -11.69 -0.32
N CYS A 4 -6.73 -10.93 -1.18
CA CYS A 4 -5.67 -10.01 -0.76
C CYS A 4 -6.21 -8.86 0.12
N SER A 5 -7.44 -8.38 -0.12
CA SER A 5 -8.02 -7.32 0.72
C SER A 5 -8.44 -7.83 2.09
N LEU A 6 -9.03 -9.02 2.19
CA LEU A 6 -9.32 -9.64 3.48
C LEU A 6 -8.03 -9.91 4.26
N THR A 7 -7.00 -10.39 3.57
CA THR A 7 -5.68 -10.61 4.16
C THR A 7 -5.11 -9.29 4.68
N ALA A 8 -4.99 -8.27 3.84
CA ALA A 8 -4.43 -6.97 4.24
C ALA A 8 -5.26 -6.26 5.33
N LEU A 9 -6.58 -6.42 5.32
CA LEU A 9 -7.45 -5.88 6.37
C LEU A 9 -7.16 -6.55 7.72
N ALA A 10 -7.01 -7.88 7.72
CA ALA A 10 -6.70 -8.65 8.92
C ALA A 10 -5.27 -8.40 9.41
N THR A 11 -4.31 -8.27 8.50
CA THR A 11 -2.89 -8.08 8.84
C THR A 11 -2.53 -6.63 9.15
N GLY A 12 -3.31 -5.66 8.69
CA GLY A 12 -2.97 -4.24 8.73
C GLY A 12 -1.73 -3.90 7.90
N THR A 13 -1.40 -4.70 6.89
CA THR A 13 -0.22 -4.44 6.05
C THR A 13 -0.43 -4.90 4.62
N SER A 14 -0.23 -3.97 3.67
CA SER A 14 -0.18 -4.27 2.25
C SER A 14 1.02 -5.14 1.88
N TRP A 15 2.18 -4.94 2.52
CA TRP A 15 3.41 -5.70 2.26
C TRP A 15 3.25 -7.17 2.65
N GLY A 16 2.77 -7.42 3.87
CA GLY A 16 2.52 -8.79 4.34
C GLY A 16 1.47 -9.52 3.50
N ALA A 17 0.41 -8.81 3.07
CA ALA A 17 -0.61 -9.40 2.20
C ALA A 17 -0.09 -9.71 0.79
N ALA A 18 0.75 -8.83 0.21
CA ALA A 18 1.37 -9.07 -1.09
C ALA A 18 2.35 -10.26 -1.03
N GLY A 19 3.16 -10.35 0.03
CA GLY A 19 4.13 -11.42 0.25
C GLY A 19 3.53 -12.78 0.62
N THR A 20 2.24 -12.85 0.96
CA THR A 20 1.55 -14.11 1.32
C THR A 20 0.47 -14.46 0.29
N ALA A 21 -0.74 -13.93 0.48
CA ALA A 21 -1.87 -14.16 -0.42
C ALA A 21 -1.59 -13.62 -1.83
N GLY A 22 -0.85 -12.52 -1.97
CA GLY A 22 -0.51 -11.94 -3.26
C GLY A 22 0.31 -12.86 -4.16
N ILE A 23 1.36 -13.49 -3.63
CA ILE A 23 2.17 -14.47 -4.37
C ILE A 23 1.30 -15.65 -4.82
N ALA A 24 0.44 -16.17 -3.93
CA ALA A 24 -0.49 -17.25 -4.29
C ALA A 24 -1.43 -16.87 -5.44
N MET A 25 -1.96 -15.63 -5.41
CA MET A 25 -2.83 -15.13 -6.48
C MET A 25 -2.08 -14.90 -7.80
N MET A 26 -0.79 -14.52 -7.76
CA MET A 26 0.07 -14.48 -8.94
C MET A 26 0.19 -15.88 -9.57
N GLY A 27 0.38 -16.91 -8.72
CA GLY A 27 0.34 -18.33 -9.09
C GLY A 27 -0.90 -18.69 -9.91
N ILE A 28 -2.08 -18.42 -9.35
CA ILE A 28 -3.37 -18.72 -9.97
C ILE A 28 -3.56 -17.95 -11.28
N GLY A 29 -3.23 -16.66 -11.31
CA GLY A 29 -3.39 -15.86 -12.52
C GLY A 29 -2.61 -16.42 -13.71
N GLN A 30 -1.37 -16.86 -13.47
CA GLN A 30 -0.58 -17.51 -14.51
C GLN A 30 -1.17 -18.87 -14.94
N GLY A 31 -1.61 -19.69 -13.99
CA GLY A 31 -2.25 -20.97 -14.32
C GLY A 31 -3.46 -20.82 -15.23
N LEU A 32 -4.17 -19.68 -15.10
CA LEU A 32 -5.29 -19.31 -15.96
C LEU A 32 -4.89 -18.57 -17.25
N GLY A 33 -3.59 -18.41 -17.52
CA GLY A 33 -3.07 -17.70 -18.70
C GLY A 33 -3.27 -16.17 -18.65
N ILE A 34 -3.57 -15.61 -17.47
CA ILE A 34 -3.79 -14.17 -17.31
C ILE A 34 -2.43 -13.46 -17.21
N PRO A 35 -2.19 -12.39 -17.99
CA PRO A 35 -0.92 -11.66 -17.96
C PRO A 35 -0.53 -11.22 -16.54
N ALA A 36 0.72 -11.48 -16.16
CA ALA A 36 1.23 -11.15 -14.83
C ALA A 36 1.00 -9.67 -14.41
N PRO A 37 1.15 -8.66 -15.30
CA PRO A 37 0.91 -7.26 -14.92
C PRO A 37 -0.50 -6.94 -14.42
N ILE A 38 -1.54 -7.52 -15.03
CA ILE A 38 -2.90 -7.27 -14.59
C ILE A 38 -3.25 -8.06 -13.33
N THR A 39 -2.73 -9.28 -13.21
CA THR A 39 -2.84 -10.08 -11.98
C THR A 39 -2.21 -9.33 -10.81
N ALA A 40 -1.02 -8.76 -10.99
CA ALA A 40 -0.36 -7.92 -10.01
C ALA A 40 -1.21 -6.68 -9.66
N GLY A 41 -1.80 -6.00 -10.65
CA GLY A 41 -2.73 -4.89 -10.41
C GLY A 41 -3.95 -5.28 -9.55
N ALA A 42 -4.52 -6.47 -9.77
CA ALA A 42 -5.64 -7.00 -8.98
C ALA A 42 -5.24 -7.42 -7.56
N VAL A 43 -4.01 -7.93 -7.38
CA VAL A 43 -3.41 -8.23 -6.08
C VAL A 43 -3.18 -6.95 -5.30
N LEU A 44 -2.49 -5.98 -5.89
CA LEU A 44 -2.17 -4.69 -5.27
C LEU A 44 -3.42 -3.91 -4.91
N SER A 45 -4.43 -3.89 -5.78
CA SER A 45 -5.73 -3.30 -5.48
C SER A 45 -6.35 -3.90 -4.21
N GLY A 46 -6.24 -5.22 -4.03
CA GLY A 46 -6.68 -5.87 -2.79
C GLY A 46 -5.85 -5.46 -1.59
N CYS A 47 -4.51 -5.57 -1.71
CA CYS A 47 -3.57 -5.29 -0.62
C CYS A 47 -3.74 -3.85 -0.10
N TYR A 48 -3.69 -2.85 -0.98
CA TYR A 48 -3.84 -1.46 -0.59
C TYR A 48 -5.25 -1.10 -0.11
N PHE A 49 -6.30 -1.78 -0.60
CA PHE A 49 -7.64 -1.59 -0.05
C PHE A 49 -7.73 -2.05 1.40
N GLY A 50 -7.26 -3.27 1.70
CA GLY A 50 -7.37 -3.82 3.04
C GLY A 50 -6.51 -3.07 4.04
N ASP A 51 -5.29 -2.72 3.65
CA ASP A 51 -4.32 -1.97 4.46
C ASP A 51 -4.93 -0.68 5.01
N LYS A 52 -5.44 0.19 4.13
CA LYS A 52 -6.02 1.48 4.53
C LYS A 52 -7.32 1.38 5.34
N MET A 53 -7.99 0.24 5.28
CA MET A 53 -9.23 0.01 6.04
C MET A 53 -8.97 -0.64 7.39
N SER A 54 -7.71 -0.99 7.67
CA SER A 54 -7.30 -1.62 8.92
C SER A 54 -6.86 -0.58 9.94
N PRO A 55 -7.41 -0.58 11.18
CA PRO A 55 -6.94 0.29 12.25
C PRO A 55 -5.56 -0.09 12.78
N LEU A 56 -5.02 -1.23 12.35
CA LEU A 56 -3.68 -1.71 12.72
C LEU A 56 -2.59 -1.22 11.78
N SER A 57 -2.95 -0.59 10.66
CA SER A 57 -1.99 -0.20 9.64
C SER A 57 -1.14 0.99 10.06
N ASP A 58 0.18 0.85 9.93
CA ASP A 58 1.13 1.93 10.22
C ASP A 58 0.91 3.14 9.30
N SER A 59 0.51 2.93 8.03
CA SER A 59 0.20 4.04 7.13
C SER A 59 -1.04 4.80 7.58
N VAL A 60 -2.07 4.09 8.04
CA VAL A 60 -3.31 4.68 8.57
C VAL A 60 -3.04 5.44 9.87
N ILE A 61 -2.28 4.85 10.78
CA ILE A 61 -1.87 5.48 12.04
C ILE A 61 -1.06 6.76 11.75
N LEU A 62 -0.12 6.70 10.81
CA LEU A 62 0.70 7.84 10.45
C LEU A 62 -0.11 8.94 9.76
N ALA A 63 -0.93 8.61 8.76
CA ALA A 63 -1.72 9.59 8.02
C ALA A 63 -2.75 10.31 8.92
N SER A 64 -3.36 9.59 9.86
CA SER A 64 -4.28 10.14 10.85
C SER A 64 -3.56 11.01 11.88
N SER A 65 -2.44 10.52 12.45
CA SER A 65 -1.63 11.27 13.41
C SER A 65 -1.05 12.55 12.82
N MET A 66 -0.46 12.49 11.62
CA MET A 66 0.12 13.66 10.95
C MET A 66 -0.94 14.70 10.55
N SER A 67 -2.20 14.29 10.44
CA SER A 67 -3.32 15.17 10.16
C SER A 67 -4.07 15.63 11.41
N ASN A 68 -3.67 15.22 12.62
CA ASN A 68 -4.39 15.46 13.87
C ASN A 68 -5.84 14.94 13.86
N VAL A 69 -6.03 13.69 13.42
CA VAL A 69 -7.34 13.03 13.34
C VAL A 69 -7.27 11.69 14.07
N GLU A 70 -8.34 11.28 14.73
CA GLU A 70 -8.40 9.94 15.31
C GLU A 70 -8.42 8.87 14.20
N VAL A 71 -7.73 7.74 14.42
CA VAL A 71 -7.67 6.62 13.46
C VAL A 71 -9.05 6.18 12.96
N MET A 72 -10.02 6.05 13.88
CA MET A 72 -11.37 5.62 13.52
C MET A 72 -12.15 6.69 12.75
N GLU A 73 -11.89 7.98 13.00
CA GLU A 73 -12.47 9.07 12.23
C GLU A 73 -11.90 9.11 10.81
N HIS A 74 -10.59 8.89 10.67
CA HIS A 74 -9.92 8.73 9.38
C HIS A 74 -10.53 7.59 8.56
N ILE A 75 -10.65 6.38 9.14
CA ILE A 75 -11.24 5.21 8.45
C ILE A 75 -12.67 5.50 8.01
N LYS A 76 -13.49 6.09 8.89
CA LYS A 76 -14.87 6.50 8.55
C LYS A 76 -14.90 7.53 7.41
N GLY A 77 -13.95 8.47 7.38
CA GLY A 77 -13.83 9.47 6.32
C GLY A 77 -13.40 8.87 4.97
N MET A 78 -12.61 7.79 4.98
CA MET A 78 -12.21 7.06 3.77
C MET A 78 -13.30 6.14 3.23
N LEU A 79 -14.09 5.52 4.11
CA LEU A 79 -14.99 4.41 3.80
C LEU A 79 -15.91 4.65 2.59
N PRO A 80 -16.61 5.79 2.43
CA PRO A 80 -17.52 5.98 1.31
C PRO A 80 -16.82 5.93 -0.05
N ILE A 81 -15.73 6.69 -0.20
CA ILE A 81 -14.97 6.76 -1.45
C ILE A 81 -14.24 5.43 -1.70
N ALA A 82 -13.67 4.85 -0.66
CA ALA A 82 -12.99 3.56 -0.72
C ALA A 82 -13.94 2.46 -1.21
N LEU A 83 -15.15 2.38 -0.67
CA LEU A 83 -16.12 1.35 -1.01
C LEU A 83 -16.66 1.54 -2.44
N ILE A 84 -17.02 2.77 -2.82
CA ILE A 84 -17.44 3.09 -4.20
C ILE A 84 -16.35 2.67 -5.19
N SER A 85 -15.10 3.06 -4.90
CA SER A 85 -13.96 2.74 -5.77
C SER A 85 -13.69 1.24 -5.83
N TYR A 86 -13.80 0.54 -4.70
CA TYR A 86 -13.60 -0.90 -4.64
C TYR A 86 -14.64 -1.67 -5.45
N VAL A 87 -15.91 -1.25 -5.41
CA VAL A 87 -16.97 -1.83 -6.24
C VAL A 87 -16.71 -1.59 -7.72
N ILE A 88 -16.36 -0.36 -8.12
CA ILE A 88 -16.03 -0.02 -9.51
C ILE A 88 -14.83 -0.86 -9.98
N THR A 89 -13.75 -0.90 -9.22
CA THR A 89 -12.56 -1.69 -9.55
C THR A 89 -12.86 -3.19 -9.61
N GLY A 90 -13.70 -3.69 -8.70
CA GLY A 90 -14.20 -5.07 -8.74
C GLY A 90 -14.93 -5.37 -10.04
N ILE A 91 -15.85 -4.50 -10.45
CA ILE A 91 -16.55 -4.62 -11.74
C ILE A 91 -15.55 -4.60 -12.91
N LEU A 92 -14.57 -3.70 -12.92
CA LEU A 92 -13.57 -3.63 -13.98
C LEU A 92 -12.76 -4.92 -14.10
N PHE A 93 -12.27 -5.48 -12.98
CA PHE A 93 -11.55 -6.76 -12.99
C PHE A 93 -12.45 -7.94 -13.36
N THR A 94 -13.72 -7.94 -12.95
CA THR A 94 -14.69 -8.98 -13.34
C THR A 94 -14.98 -8.92 -14.84
N LEU A 95 -15.21 -7.73 -15.40
CA LEU A 95 -15.43 -7.54 -16.84
C LEU A 95 -14.21 -7.96 -17.65
N PHE A 96 -13.00 -7.60 -17.20
CA PHE A 96 -11.78 -8.07 -17.84
C PHE A 96 -11.62 -9.59 -17.73
N GLY A 97 -11.95 -10.17 -16.57
CA GLY A 97 -11.93 -11.62 -16.34
C GLY A 97 -12.86 -12.40 -17.28
N PHE A 98 -14.01 -11.82 -17.68
CA PHE A 98 -14.90 -12.45 -18.66
C PHE A 98 -14.27 -12.63 -20.04
N HIS A 99 -13.22 -11.86 -20.39
CA HIS A 99 -12.47 -12.11 -21.63
C HIS A 99 -11.72 -13.45 -21.61
N TYR A 100 -11.32 -13.89 -20.43
CA TYR A 100 -10.63 -15.16 -20.21
C TYR A 100 -11.61 -16.30 -19.93
N ALA A 101 -12.85 -16.00 -19.50
CA ALA A 101 -13.88 -17.00 -19.28
C ALA A 101 -14.21 -17.75 -20.59
N GLY A 102 -14.06 -19.08 -20.58
CA GLY A 102 -14.31 -19.95 -21.73
C GLY A 102 -13.15 -20.09 -22.73
N ASN A 103 -12.10 -19.25 -22.62
CA ASN A 103 -10.85 -19.36 -23.39
C ASN A 103 -9.65 -19.79 -22.53
N VAL A 104 -9.89 -20.21 -21.28
CA VAL A 104 -8.82 -20.76 -20.43
C VAL A 104 -8.36 -22.07 -21.05
N ASP A 105 -7.10 -22.11 -21.47
CA ASP A 105 -6.48 -23.34 -21.93
C ASP A 105 -6.32 -24.29 -20.74
N MET A 106 -7.22 -25.26 -20.64
CA MET A 106 -7.21 -26.25 -19.57
C MET A 106 -5.91 -27.08 -19.59
N SER A 107 -5.22 -27.17 -20.74
CA SER A 107 -3.93 -27.86 -20.79
C SER A 107 -2.84 -27.14 -19.97
N GLN A 108 -2.90 -25.81 -19.91
CA GLN A 108 -1.98 -25.01 -19.10
C GLN A 108 -2.29 -25.20 -17.60
N VAL A 109 -3.58 -25.23 -17.25
CA VAL A 109 -4.03 -25.49 -15.87
C VAL A 109 -3.59 -26.88 -15.42
N GLU A 110 -3.81 -27.91 -16.25
CA GLU A 110 -3.39 -29.28 -15.98
C GLU A 110 -1.87 -29.41 -15.85
N THR A 111 -1.10 -28.73 -16.72
CA THR A 111 0.37 -28.71 -16.63
C THR A 111 0.84 -28.12 -15.31
N VAL A 112 0.22 -27.02 -14.86
CA VAL A 112 0.55 -26.37 -13.59
C VAL A 112 0.18 -27.27 -12.40
N ILE A 113 -1.00 -27.90 -12.43
CA ILE A 113 -1.44 -28.82 -11.37
C ILE A 113 -0.48 -30.02 -11.30
N ALA A 114 -0.17 -30.66 -12.44
CA ALA A 114 0.74 -31.80 -12.49
C ALA A 114 2.14 -31.44 -11.99
N ALA A 115 2.67 -30.27 -12.38
CA ALA A 115 3.94 -29.78 -11.87
C ALA A 115 3.92 -29.55 -10.34
N MET A 116 2.80 -29.11 -9.77
CA MET A 116 2.66 -28.95 -8.32
C MET A 116 2.55 -30.29 -7.59
N GLU A 117 1.77 -31.24 -8.11
CA GLU A 117 1.61 -32.57 -7.53
C GLU A 117 2.91 -33.40 -7.58
N GLN A 118 3.78 -33.13 -8.55
CA GLN A 118 5.10 -33.75 -8.62
C GLN A 118 6.07 -33.21 -7.57
N GLN A 119 5.95 -31.94 -7.21
CA GLN A 119 6.89 -31.25 -6.31
C GLN A 119 6.44 -31.24 -4.85
N PHE A 120 5.13 -31.34 -4.59
CA PHE A 120 4.57 -31.19 -3.24
C PHE A 120 3.43 -32.17 -2.94
N TYR A 121 3.38 -32.61 -1.68
CA TYR A 121 2.22 -33.29 -1.12
C TYR A 121 1.13 -32.26 -0.77
N ILE A 122 0.19 -32.05 -1.68
CA ILE A 122 -0.92 -31.11 -1.51
C ILE A 122 -2.03 -31.78 -0.70
N THR A 123 -2.16 -31.41 0.57
CA THR A 123 -3.25 -31.89 1.44
C THR A 123 -4.00 -30.72 2.08
N PRO A 124 -5.27 -30.91 2.51
CA PRO A 124 -6.00 -29.89 3.28
C PRO A 124 -5.26 -29.43 4.55
N TYR A 125 -4.40 -30.27 5.12
CA TYR A 125 -3.56 -29.90 6.27
C TYR A 125 -2.57 -28.77 5.95
N SER A 126 -2.23 -28.54 4.68
CA SER A 126 -1.36 -27.44 4.24
C SER A 126 -1.96 -26.06 4.49
N PHE A 127 -3.28 -25.96 4.73
CA PHE A 127 -3.92 -24.70 5.13
C PHE A 127 -3.70 -24.35 6.60
N VAL A 128 -3.31 -25.31 7.46
CA VAL A 128 -3.21 -25.08 8.91
C VAL A 128 -2.24 -23.94 9.26
N PRO A 129 -1.00 -23.86 8.72
CA PRO A 129 -0.11 -22.73 9.00
C PRO A 129 -0.71 -21.38 8.59
N VAL A 130 -1.35 -21.31 7.42
CA VAL A 130 -2.00 -20.10 6.92
C VAL A 130 -3.16 -19.69 7.83
N LEU A 131 -4.00 -20.64 8.25
CA LEU A 131 -5.11 -20.37 9.15
C LEU A 131 -4.64 -19.91 10.54
N ILE A 132 -3.56 -20.49 11.06
CA ILE A 132 -2.96 -20.04 12.33
C ILE A 132 -2.46 -18.59 12.19
N VAL A 133 -1.69 -18.29 11.15
CA VAL A 133 -1.16 -16.93 10.91
C VAL A 133 -2.30 -15.93 10.73
N LEU A 134 -3.28 -16.23 9.88
CA LEU A 134 -4.45 -15.36 9.67
C LEU A 134 -5.28 -15.20 10.94
N GLY A 135 -5.42 -16.26 11.75
CA GLY A 135 -6.11 -16.22 13.04
C GLY A 135 -5.41 -15.32 14.06
N LEU A 136 -4.09 -15.45 14.21
CA LEU A 136 -3.28 -14.60 15.09
C LEU A 136 -3.32 -13.13 14.65
N LEU A 137 -3.29 -12.85 13.34
CA LEU A 137 -3.44 -11.50 12.81
C LEU A 137 -4.85 -10.95 13.03
N ALA A 138 -5.89 -11.77 12.86
CA ALA A 138 -7.27 -11.39 13.18
C ALA A 138 -7.46 -11.08 14.68
N MET A 139 -6.66 -11.69 15.56
CA MET A 139 -6.59 -11.38 16.99
C MET A 139 -5.79 -10.09 17.30
N ARG A 140 -5.41 -9.31 16.28
CA ARG A 140 -4.67 -8.04 16.41
C ARG A 140 -3.28 -8.19 17.04
N MET A 141 -2.65 -9.35 16.90
CA MET A 141 -1.26 -9.53 17.31
C MET A 141 -0.32 -8.77 16.36
N PRO A 142 0.85 -8.30 16.85
CA PRO A 142 1.80 -7.57 16.00
C PRO A 142 2.23 -8.39 14.78
N SER A 143 2.20 -7.78 13.60
CA SER A 143 2.37 -8.50 12.32
C SER A 143 3.76 -9.11 12.14
N PHE A 144 4.83 -8.43 12.61
CA PHE A 144 6.20 -8.92 12.48
C PHE A 144 6.44 -10.26 13.22
N PRO A 145 6.12 -10.40 14.53
CA PRO A 145 6.20 -11.68 15.23
C PRO A 145 5.33 -12.78 14.60
N VAL A 146 4.11 -12.45 14.17
CA VAL A 146 3.17 -13.45 13.64
C VAL A 146 3.62 -13.98 12.28
N ILE A 147 4.12 -13.11 11.38
CA ILE A 147 4.66 -13.53 10.08
C ILE A 147 5.95 -14.35 10.29
N SER A 148 6.80 -13.96 11.25
CA SER A 148 8.01 -14.72 11.61
C SER A 148 7.68 -16.09 12.21
N PHE A 149 6.62 -16.18 13.01
CA PHE A 149 6.11 -17.46 13.49
C PHE A 149 5.53 -18.29 12.33
N GLY A 150 4.87 -17.65 11.37
CA GLY A 150 4.40 -18.29 10.14
C GLY A 150 5.53 -18.91 9.32
N SER A 151 6.68 -18.25 9.19
CA SER A 151 7.83 -18.84 8.50
C SER A 151 8.41 -20.05 9.24
N LEU A 152 8.45 -20.02 10.58
CA LEU A 152 8.82 -21.18 11.40
C LEU A 152 7.83 -22.34 11.23
N LEU A 153 6.53 -22.06 11.21
CA LEU A 153 5.51 -23.07 10.92
C LEU A 153 5.69 -23.66 9.51
N GLY A 154 6.09 -22.84 8.53
CA GLY A 154 6.45 -23.30 7.18
C GLY A 154 7.60 -24.30 7.18
N ILE A 155 8.66 -24.03 7.94
CA ILE A 155 9.80 -24.96 8.12
C ILE A 155 9.32 -26.27 8.76
N VAL A 156 8.50 -26.18 9.82
CA VAL A 156 7.92 -27.37 10.48
C VAL A 156 7.08 -28.19 9.51
N TRP A 157 6.29 -27.54 8.64
CA TRP A 157 5.50 -28.22 7.62
C TRP A 157 6.34 -28.87 6.53
N ALA A 158 7.43 -28.20 6.10
CA ALA A 158 8.36 -28.77 5.13
C ALA A 158 8.98 -30.07 5.65
N VAL A 159 9.36 -30.12 6.94
CA VAL A 159 9.93 -31.32 7.55
C VAL A 159 8.88 -32.41 7.77
N MET A 160 7.71 -32.06 8.33
CA MET A 160 6.72 -33.09 8.72
C MET A 160 5.86 -33.61 7.57
N ILE A 161 5.56 -32.78 6.57
CA ILE A 161 4.60 -33.12 5.51
C ILE A 161 5.28 -33.28 4.16
N GLN A 162 6.33 -32.51 3.88
CA GLN A 162 7.03 -32.55 2.59
C GLN A 162 8.28 -33.44 2.59
N ASP A 163 8.60 -34.06 3.74
CA ASP A 163 9.78 -34.94 3.94
C ASP A 163 11.11 -34.27 3.56
N VAL A 164 11.22 -32.96 3.79
CA VAL A 164 12.44 -32.18 3.54
C VAL A 164 13.35 -32.25 4.78
N ASP A 165 14.65 -32.46 4.58
CA ASP A 165 15.64 -32.43 5.65
C ASP A 165 15.58 -31.11 6.44
N PHE A 166 15.74 -31.18 7.77
CA PHE A 166 15.62 -30.01 8.64
C PHE A 166 16.58 -28.88 8.27
N LEU A 167 17.83 -29.18 7.93
CA LEU A 167 18.81 -28.14 7.58
C LEU A 167 18.44 -27.49 6.26
N GLN A 168 17.97 -28.28 5.28
CA GLN A 168 17.50 -27.75 4.00
C GLN A 168 16.24 -26.90 4.17
N ALA A 169 15.26 -27.38 4.94
CA ALA A 169 14.03 -26.66 5.26
C ALA A 169 14.34 -25.32 5.96
N PHE A 170 15.24 -25.32 6.94
CA PHE A 170 15.67 -24.09 7.61
C PHE A 170 16.42 -23.13 6.67
N ASN A 171 17.26 -23.67 5.77
CA ASN A 171 18.00 -22.87 4.79
C ASN A 171 17.07 -22.10 3.84
N THR A 172 15.86 -22.61 3.56
CA THR A 172 14.87 -21.92 2.69
C THR A 172 14.47 -20.53 3.20
N ALA A 173 14.55 -20.28 4.52
CA ALA A 173 14.31 -18.96 5.10
C ALA A 173 15.42 -17.95 4.74
N TRP A 174 16.62 -18.44 4.44
CA TRP A 174 17.77 -17.63 4.03
C TRP A 174 17.92 -17.58 2.51
N ALA A 175 18.05 -18.74 1.83
CA ALA A 175 18.37 -18.84 0.42
C ALA A 175 17.26 -19.54 -0.40
N PRO A 176 17.25 -19.38 -1.74
CA PRO A 176 16.36 -20.13 -2.63
C PRO A 176 16.45 -21.64 -2.45
N TYR A 177 15.28 -22.28 -2.38
CA TYR A 177 15.15 -23.72 -2.55
C TYR A 177 15.03 -24.01 -4.04
N ASN A 178 15.93 -24.80 -4.63
CA ASN A 178 15.98 -25.00 -6.07
C ASN A 178 14.95 -26.06 -6.51
N ILE A 179 13.82 -25.60 -7.03
CA ILE A 179 12.76 -26.42 -7.62
C ILE A 179 12.80 -26.26 -9.13
N GLU A 180 12.85 -27.40 -9.84
CA GLU A 180 12.73 -27.46 -11.29
C GLU A 180 11.43 -28.19 -11.63
N SER A 181 10.35 -27.42 -11.81
CA SER A 181 9.02 -27.94 -12.12
C SER A 181 8.78 -28.09 -13.62
N GLY A 182 9.71 -27.62 -14.47
CA GLY A 182 9.55 -27.56 -15.92
C GLY A 182 8.65 -26.42 -16.41
N VAL A 183 8.13 -25.60 -15.50
CA VAL A 183 7.31 -24.42 -15.80
C VAL A 183 8.02 -23.19 -15.24
N SER A 184 8.64 -22.41 -16.13
CA SER A 184 9.53 -21.29 -15.77
C SER A 184 8.95 -20.29 -14.76
N PHE A 185 7.64 -20.06 -14.79
CA PHE A 185 6.98 -19.18 -13.84
C PHE A 185 6.79 -19.80 -12.45
N ILE A 186 6.47 -21.09 -12.38
CA ILE A 186 6.39 -21.81 -11.10
C ILE A 186 7.77 -21.79 -10.47
N ASP A 187 8.81 -22.08 -11.24
CA ASP A 187 10.20 -22.00 -10.79
C ASP A 187 10.53 -20.57 -10.31
N ALA A 188 10.07 -19.53 -11.02
CA ALA A 188 10.29 -18.13 -10.59
C ALA A 188 9.60 -17.77 -9.26
N ILE A 189 8.44 -18.35 -8.96
CA ILE A 189 7.72 -18.11 -7.70
C ILE A 189 8.28 -18.97 -6.56
N LEU A 190 8.60 -20.23 -6.82
CA LEU A 190 9.07 -21.16 -5.81
C LEU A 190 10.54 -20.95 -5.46
N ASN A 191 11.36 -20.56 -6.45
CA ASN A 191 12.79 -20.29 -6.27
C ASN A 191 13.07 -18.83 -5.93
N ARG A 192 12.04 -18.05 -5.57
CA ARG A 192 12.22 -16.65 -5.17
C ARG A 192 13.14 -16.51 -3.95
N GLY A 193 13.20 -17.55 -3.12
CA GLY A 193 14.06 -17.66 -1.96
C GLY A 193 13.65 -16.81 -0.77
N GLY A 194 14.52 -16.83 0.24
CA GLY A 194 14.31 -16.18 1.52
C GLY A 194 14.95 -14.78 1.59
N MET A 195 15.51 -14.46 2.76
CA MET A 195 16.12 -13.15 3.03
C MET A 195 17.18 -12.74 2.01
N SER A 196 17.99 -13.67 1.50
CA SER A 196 19.07 -13.37 0.55
C SER A 196 18.58 -12.69 -0.71
N SER A 197 17.42 -13.11 -1.22
CA SER A 197 16.82 -12.58 -2.44
C SER A 197 16.22 -11.18 -2.25
N MET A 198 15.98 -10.78 -0.99
CA MET A 198 15.49 -9.46 -0.63
C MET A 198 16.63 -8.49 -0.27
N LEU A 199 17.87 -8.95 -0.05
CA LEU A 199 18.97 -8.08 0.39
C LEU A 199 19.22 -6.89 -0.55
N GLY A 200 19.15 -7.12 -1.87
CA GLY A 200 19.29 -6.05 -2.86
C GLY A 200 18.18 -5.01 -2.72
N SER A 201 16.93 -5.45 -2.64
CA SER A 201 15.77 -4.57 -2.43
C SER A 201 15.86 -3.82 -1.10
N VAL A 202 16.25 -4.49 -0.02
CA VAL A 202 16.45 -3.89 1.31
C VAL A 202 17.53 -2.82 1.25
N ALA A 203 18.66 -3.06 0.59
CA ALA A 203 19.72 -2.07 0.45
C ALA A 203 19.21 -0.82 -0.30
N VAL A 204 18.52 -0.99 -1.43
CA VAL A 204 17.95 0.14 -2.19
C VAL A 204 16.91 0.89 -1.36
N ILE A 205 16.06 0.18 -0.60
CA ILE A 205 15.09 0.80 0.32
C ILE A 205 15.81 1.62 1.39
N VAL A 206 16.83 1.08 2.07
CA VAL A 206 17.58 1.79 3.12
C VAL A 206 18.26 3.05 2.56
N PHE A 207 18.92 2.96 1.41
CA PHE A 207 19.54 4.13 0.78
C PHE A 207 18.50 5.13 0.27
N GLY A 208 17.38 4.67 -0.30
CA GLY A 208 16.27 5.49 -0.77
C GLY A 208 15.60 6.27 0.35
N LEU A 209 15.30 5.60 1.47
CA LEU A 209 14.77 6.23 2.69
C LEU A 209 15.76 7.26 3.27
N GLY A 210 17.06 6.92 3.31
CA GLY A 210 18.10 7.85 3.76
C GLY A 210 18.19 9.10 2.88
N PHE A 211 18.13 8.93 1.55
CA PHE A 211 18.12 10.03 0.59
C PHE A 211 16.85 10.88 0.70
N GLY A 212 15.67 10.26 0.79
CA GLY A 212 14.40 10.94 1.00
C GLY A 212 14.38 11.77 2.29
N GLY A 213 14.92 11.22 3.38
CA GLY A 213 15.08 11.93 4.65
C GLY A 213 16.04 13.13 4.57
N LEU A 214 17.13 13.02 3.80
CA LEU A 214 18.02 14.15 3.53
C LEU A 214 17.31 15.27 2.74
N LEU A 215 16.53 14.91 1.71
CA LEU A 215 15.77 15.88 0.93
C LEU A 215 14.72 16.63 1.77
N ASP A 216 14.07 15.93 2.70
CA ASP A 216 13.17 16.54 3.68
C ASP A 216 13.92 17.50 4.61
N ARG A 217 15.06 17.05 5.17
CA ARG A 217 15.84 17.87 6.12
C ARG A 217 16.42 19.13 5.50
N VAL A 218 16.80 19.08 4.22
CA VAL A 218 17.29 20.24 3.45
C VAL A 218 16.15 21.17 3.01
N GLY A 219 14.88 20.74 3.11
CA GLY A 219 13.71 21.55 2.75
C GLY A 219 13.38 21.57 1.25
N VAL A 220 13.97 20.66 0.47
CA VAL A 220 13.70 20.55 -0.98
C VAL A 220 12.24 20.15 -1.22
N LEU A 221 11.76 19.17 -0.47
CA LEU A 221 10.40 18.67 -0.62
C LEU A 221 9.36 19.74 -0.23
N GLU A 222 9.62 20.53 0.82
CA GLU A 222 8.78 21.67 1.21
C GLU A 222 8.74 22.75 0.11
N THR A 223 9.89 23.04 -0.51
CA THR A 223 9.98 24.02 -1.61
C THR A 223 9.17 23.59 -2.83
N ILE A 224 9.25 22.30 -3.19
CA ILE A 224 8.47 21.73 -4.30
C ILE A 224 6.97 21.80 -3.99
N ALA A 225 6.58 21.45 -2.77
CA ALA A 225 5.18 21.42 -2.39
C ALA A 225 4.56 22.83 -2.24
N LYS A 226 5.35 23.85 -1.88
CA LYS A 226 4.92 25.27 -1.91
C LYS A 226 4.48 25.76 -3.30
N LEU A 227 4.94 25.15 -4.39
CA LEU A 227 4.46 25.45 -5.76
C LEU A 227 2.95 25.19 -5.91
N PHE A 228 2.38 24.26 -5.13
CA PHE A 228 0.98 23.85 -5.20
C PHE A 228 0.06 24.63 -4.24
N GLU A 229 0.62 25.50 -3.39
CA GLU A 229 -0.12 26.23 -2.34
C GLU A 229 -0.90 27.45 -2.90
N ARG A 230 -0.41 28.08 -3.98
CA ARG A 230 -0.95 29.37 -4.47
C ARG A 230 -2.25 29.30 -5.28
N ARG A 231 -2.82 28.11 -5.52
CA ARG A 231 -3.98 27.93 -6.42
C ARG A 231 -5.19 27.22 -5.79
N VAL A 232 -5.29 27.19 -4.47
CA VAL A 232 -6.34 26.41 -3.77
C VAL A 232 -7.46 27.31 -3.26
N THR A 233 -8.62 27.26 -3.92
CA THR A 233 -9.79 28.12 -3.58
C THR A 233 -11.09 27.34 -3.42
N SER A 234 -11.16 26.10 -3.94
CA SER A 234 -12.34 25.24 -3.90
C SER A 234 -12.02 23.87 -3.28
N PRO A 235 -13.02 23.11 -2.77
CA PRO A 235 -12.78 21.78 -2.21
C PRO A 235 -12.19 20.80 -3.23
N GLY A 236 -12.58 20.88 -4.51
CA GLY A 236 -11.96 20.10 -5.58
C GLY A 236 -10.48 20.45 -5.81
N SER A 237 -10.13 21.74 -5.83
CA SER A 237 -8.74 22.18 -5.95
C SER A 237 -7.89 21.78 -4.73
N LEU A 238 -8.51 21.73 -3.55
CA LEU A 238 -7.87 21.32 -2.29
C LEU A 238 -7.55 19.82 -2.32
N ALA A 239 -8.51 18.99 -2.70
CA ALA A 239 -8.29 17.55 -2.87
C ALA A 239 -7.23 17.25 -3.93
N THR A 240 -7.33 17.91 -5.10
CA THR A 240 -6.37 17.73 -6.20
C THR A 240 -4.96 18.14 -5.80
N SER A 241 -4.81 19.30 -5.13
CA SER A 241 -3.51 19.80 -4.65
C SER A 241 -2.91 18.88 -3.59
N THR A 242 -3.72 18.37 -2.66
CA THR A 242 -3.26 17.44 -1.60
C THR A 242 -2.79 16.11 -2.19
N ILE A 243 -3.60 15.51 -3.07
CA ILE A 243 -3.25 14.24 -3.74
C ILE A 243 -1.99 14.40 -4.58
N GLY A 244 -1.91 15.49 -5.37
CA GLY A 244 -0.73 15.81 -6.16
C GLY A 244 0.52 15.98 -5.31
N THR A 245 0.41 16.71 -4.20
CA THR A 245 1.52 16.92 -3.24
C THR A 245 2.00 15.58 -2.67
N ALA A 246 1.09 14.71 -2.25
CA ALA A 246 1.45 13.39 -1.73
C ALA A 246 2.08 12.49 -2.81
N PHE A 247 1.57 12.52 -4.04
CA PHE A 247 2.17 11.76 -5.13
C PHE A 247 3.60 12.26 -5.44
N MET A 248 3.80 13.58 -5.51
CA MET A 248 5.14 14.16 -5.68
C MET A 248 6.05 13.83 -4.48
N GLY A 249 5.48 13.74 -3.28
CA GLY A 249 6.16 13.26 -2.09
C GLY A 249 6.73 11.84 -2.26
N ASN A 250 5.99 10.94 -2.92
CA ASN A 250 6.52 9.61 -3.24
C ASN A 250 7.59 9.65 -4.35
N VAL A 251 7.34 10.44 -5.40
CA VAL A 251 8.24 10.57 -6.56
C VAL A 251 9.60 11.13 -6.13
N PHE A 252 9.63 12.17 -5.30
CA PHE A 252 10.89 12.79 -4.86
C PHE A 252 11.43 12.22 -3.55
N GLY A 253 10.54 11.84 -2.63
CA GLY A 253 10.91 11.33 -1.32
C GLY A 253 11.27 9.85 -1.31
N SER A 254 11.02 9.09 -2.40
CA SER A 254 11.35 7.65 -2.53
C SER A 254 10.72 6.77 -1.42
N ALA A 255 9.79 7.32 -0.66
CA ALA A 255 9.27 6.71 0.56
C ALA A 255 7.82 7.14 0.79
N MET A 256 6.94 6.16 1.06
CA MET A 256 5.57 6.46 1.48
C MET A 256 5.54 7.31 2.76
N TYR A 257 6.42 7.02 3.72
CA TYR A 257 6.52 7.74 4.98
C TYR A 257 6.77 9.24 4.79
N VAL A 258 7.66 9.60 3.86
CA VAL A 258 7.96 10.99 3.55
C VAL A 258 6.72 11.71 3.02
N SER A 259 6.00 11.06 2.10
CA SER A 259 4.75 11.59 1.55
C SER A 259 3.67 11.82 2.62
N LEU A 260 3.45 10.84 3.49
CA LEU A 260 2.43 10.88 4.54
C LEU A 260 2.74 11.85 5.68
N ILE A 261 4.02 12.16 5.94
CA ILE A 261 4.42 13.14 6.95
C ILE A 261 4.37 14.55 6.39
N LEU A 262 4.90 14.74 5.19
CA LEU A 262 5.08 16.07 4.62
C LEU A 262 3.75 16.65 4.13
N THR A 263 2.91 15.84 3.48
CA THR A 263 1.68 16.34 2.86
C THR A 263 0.74 16.98 3.88
N PRO A 264 0.43 16.34 5.03
CA PRO A 264 -0.40 16.98 6.05
C PRO A 264 0.21 18.27 6.59
N LYS A 265 1.53 18.31 6.82
CA LYS A 265 2.22 19.52 7.31
C LYS A 265 2.06 20.71 6.36
N ILE A 266 2.16 20.45 5.05
CA ILE A 266 2.10 21.52 4.04
C ILE A 266 0.66 21.93 3.74
N CYS A 267 -0.22 20.96 3.55
CA CYS A 267 -1.59 21.26 3.14
C CYS A 267 -2.47 21.72 4.30
N ALA A 268 -2.08 21.46 5.55
CA ALA A 268 -2.77 21.83 6.79
C ALA A 268 -3.44 23.21 6.76
N LYS A 269 -2.64 24.25 6.51
CA LYS A 269 -3.09 25.66 6.56
C LYS A 269 -4.21 25.94 5.55
N ASN A 270 -4.22 25.25 4.41
CA ASN A 270 -5.27 25.41 3.41
C ASN A 270 -6.60 24.79 3.85
N TYR A 271 -6.59 23.70 4.61
CA TYR A 271 -7.82 23.12 5.17
C TYR A 271 -8.41 24.02 6.26
N ASP A 272 -7.57 24.58 7.13
CA ASP A 272 -8.00 25.53 8.18
C ASP A 272 -8.59 26.81 7.58
N ARG A 273 -7.88 27.40 6.61
CA ARG A 273 -8.28 28.63 5.93
C ARG A 273 -9.61 28.50 5.18
N LEU A 274 -9.86 27.33 4.58
CA LEU A 274 -11.05 27.08 3.78
C LEU A 274 -12.21 26.45 4.59
N GLY A 275 -12.01 26.14 5.87
CA GLY A 275 -13.04 25.56 6.74
C GLY A 275 -13.37 24.11 6.38
N TYR A 276 -12.36 23.26 6.22
CA TYR A 276 -12.55 21.83 5.98
C TYR A 276 -11.91 20.98 7.08
N GLN A 277 -12.62 19.95 7.53
CA GLN A 277 -12.13 19.06 8.59
C GLN A 277 -10.84 18.35 8.18
N ARG A 278 -9.93 18.15 9.13
CA ARG A 278 -8.64 17.49 8.88
C ARG A 278 -8.77 16.02 8.47
N LYS A 279 -9.91 15.36 8.70
CA LYS A 279 -10.16 14.03 8.14
C LYS A 279 -10.16 14.02 6.61
N ASN A 280 -10.56 15.12 5.95
CA ASN A 280 -10.45 15.27 4.51
C ASN A 280 -8.98 15.35 4.07
N LEU A 281 -8.15 16.09 4.82
CA LEU A 281 -6.70 16.17 4.60
C LEU A 281 -6.06 14.79 4.72
N SER A 282 -6.37 14.09 5.80
CA SER A 282 -5.84 12.76 6.10
C SER A 282 -6.18 11.77 5.00
N ARG A 283 -7.45 11.71 4.58
CA ARG A 283 -7.90 10.89 3.45
C ARG A 283 -7.16 11.23 2.15
N ASN A 284 -7.09 12.51 1.80
CA ASN A 284 -6.50 12.93 0.52
C ASN A 284 -4.99 12.71 0.49
N ALA A 285 -4.30 12.85 1.63
CA ALA A 285 -2.91 12.50 1.80
C ALA A 285 -2.69 10.99 1.65
N GLU A 286 -3.57 10.14 2.19
CA GLU A 286 -3.49 8.69 2.03
C GLU A 286 -3.72 8.23 0.58
N PHE A 287 -4.70 8.81 -0.12
CA PHE A 287 -4.94 8.50 -1.53
C PHE A 287 -3.83 8.98 -2.46
N GLY A 288 -3.19 10.11 -2.17
CA GLY A 288 -2.04 10.55 -2.95
C GLY A 288 -0.72 9.91 -2.51
N GLY A 289 -0.63 9.42 -1.27
CA GLY A 289 0.58 8.85 -0.66
C GLY A 289 0.59 7.33 -0.75
N THR A 290 -0.07 6.65 0.18
CA THR A 290 -0.10 5.18 0.26
C THR A 290 -0.48 4.53 -1.08
N LEU A 291 -1.60 4.95 -1.69
CA LEU A 291 -2.12 4.28 -2.91
C LEU A 291 -1.24 4.47 -4.15
N THR A 292 -0.43 5.53 -4.20
CA THR A 292 0.43 5.81 -5.36
C THR A 292 1.89 5.40 -5.12
N SER A 293 2.25 5.07 -3.88
CA SER A 293 3.62 4.72 -3.51
C SER A 293 4.16 3.58 -4.37
N GLY A 294 3.38 2.51 -4.55
CA GLY A 294 3.69 1.39 -5.43
C GLY A 294 3.77 1.73 -6.91
N MET A 295 3.36 2.92 -7.37
CA MET A 295 3.47 3.32 -8.77
C MET A 295 4.86 3.91 -9.11
N VAL A 296 5.67 4.22 -8.10
CA VAL A 296 6.98 4.86 -8.25
C VAL A 296 8.08 3.79 -8.21
N PRO A 297 8.81 3.51 -9.31
CA PRO A 297 9.75 2.37 -9.39
C PRO A 297 10.90 2.40 -8.38
N TRP A 298 11.28 3.59 -7.93
CA TRP A 298 12.35 3.80 -6.96
C TRP A 298 11.82 4.14 -5.57
N SER A 299 10.52 3.97 -5.31
CA SER A 299 10.01 4.05 -3.94
C SER A 299 10.19 2.70 -3.23
N ASP A 300 10.21 2.75 -1.91
CA ASP A 300 10.19 1.58 -1.06
C ASP A 300 9.10 0.55 -1.45
N ASN A 301 7.88 1.04 -1.62
CA ASN A 301 6.73 0.24 -2.03
C ASN A 301 6.88 -0.28 -3.47
N GLY A 302 7.33 0.55 -4.40
CA GLY A 302 7.51 0.16 -5.80
C GLY A 302 8.53 -0.96 -5.95
N ILE A 303 9.68 -0.83 -5.26
CA ILE A 303 10.75 -1.83 -5.22
C ILE A 303 10.23 -3.12 -4.60
N TYR A 304 9.65 -3.05 -3.39
CA TYR A 304 9.17 -4.23 -2.69
C TYR A 304 8.11 -5.00 -3.49
N MET A 305 7.09 -4.28 -3.99
CA MET A 305 6.00 -4.90 -4.75
C MET A 305 6.50 -5.50 -6.06
N ALA A 306 7.47 -4.87 -6.74
CA ALA A 306 8.05 -5.43 -7.94
C ALA A 306 8.86 -6.70 -7.66
N SER A 307 9.66 -6.71 -6.58
CA SER A 307 10.44 -7.87 -6.19
C SER A 307 9.54 -9.04 -5.76
N ILE A 308 8.50 -8.77 -4.97
CA ILE A 308 7.62 -9.79 -4.38
C ILE A 308 6.51 -10.25 -5.32
N LEU A 309 6.13 -9.49 -6.34
CA LEU A 309 5.18 -9.94 -7.36
C LEU A 309 5.87 -10.37 -8.65
N GLY A 310 7.12 -9.95 -8.88
CA GLY A 310 7.95 -10.45 -9.98
C GLY A 310 7.58 -9.76 -11.28
N VAL A 311 7.02 -8.57 -11.15
CA VAL A 311 6.53 -7.73 -12.24
C VAL A 311 7.12 -6.36 -12.02
N ALA A 312 7.78 -5.81 -13.04
CA ALA A 312 8.35 -4.48 -12.95
C ALA A 312 7.27 -3.43 -12.62
N THR A 313 7.63 -2.42 -11.82
CA THR A 313 6.69 -1.39 -11.34
C THR A 313 5.91 -0.73 -12.47
N LEU A 314 6.59 -0.30 -13.53
CA LEU A 314 5.94 0.35 -14.68
C LEU A 314 5.06 -0.60 -15.49
N SER A 315 5.24 -1.91 -15.37
CA SER A 315 4.39 -2.90 -16.05
C SER A 315 3.06 -3.07 -15.33
N TYR A 316 3.06 -3.17 -13.98
CA TYR A 316 1.80 -3.30 -13.23
C TYR A 316 1.12 -1.96 -12.94
N ALA A 317 1.85 -0.83 -12.95
CA ALA A 317 1.31 0.48 -12.59
C ALA A 317 0.02 0.87 -13.34
N PRO A 318 -0.13 0.63 -14.66
CA PRO A 318 -1.37 0.91 -15.38
C PRO A 318 -2.60 0.13 -14.87
N PHE A 319 -2.37 -0.99 -14.19
CA PHE A 319 -3.40 -1.88 -13.65
C PHE A 319 -3.68 -1.64 -12.16
N MET A 320 -3.07 -0.63 -11.54
CA MET A 320 -3.42 -0.18 -10.19
C MET A 320 -4.76 0.59 -10.21
N TRP A 321 -5.79 -0.03 -10.78
CA TRP A 321 -7.10 0.57 -11.04
C TRP A 321 -7.77 1.08 -9.78
N LEU A 322 -7.61 0.42 -8.63
CA LEU A 322 -8.15 0.95 -7.38
C LEU A 322 -7.57 2.32 -7.04
N SER A 323 -6.26 2.50 -7.19
CA SER A 323 -5.59 3.78 -6.91
C SER A 323 -6.11 4.87 -7.83
N PHE A 324 -6.17 4.61 -9.13
CA PHE A 324 -6.71 5.55 -10.10
C PHE A 324 -8.18 5.89 -9.84
N VAL A 325 -9.02 4.89 -9.58
CA VAL A 325 -10.45 5.09 -9.31
C VAL A 325 -10.64 5.85 -8.00
N CYS A 326 -9.90 5.55 -6.94
CA CYS A 326 -9.95 6.31 -5.67
C CYS A 326 -9.61 7.79 -5.90
N ILE A 327 -8.54 8.07 -6.65
CA ILE A 327 -8.14 9.45 -6.98
C ILE A 327 -9.23 10.15 -7.80
N LEU A 328 -9.74 9.52 -8.85
CA LEU A 328 -10.78 10.08 -9.70
C LEU A 328 -12.08 10.34 -8.93
N VAL A 329 -12.57 9.35 -8.19
CA VAL A 329 -13.79 9.48 -7.37
C VAL A 329 -13.60 10.59 -6.33
N THR A 330 -12.44 10.67 -5.67
CA THR A 330 -12.16 11.74 -4.70
C THR A 330 -12.21 13.11 -5.33
N ILE A 331 -11.54 13.30 -6.47
CA ILE A 331 -11.51 14.60 -7.15
C ILE A 331 -12.91 14.99 -7.61
N ILE A 332 -13.63 14.08 -8.29
CA ILE A 332 -14.98 14.34 -8.80
C ILE A 332 -15.94 14.68 -7.65
N THR A 333 -16.00 13.84 -6.62
CA THR A 333 -16.89 14.07 -5.47
C THR A 333 -16.53 15.36 -4.72
N SER A 334 -15.25 15.71 -4.62
CA SER A 334 -14.81 16.97 -4.00
C SER A 334 -15.22 18.21 -4.79
N TYR A 335 -15.24 18.16 -6.13
CA TYR A 335 -15.80 19.23 -6.96
C TYR A 335 -17.32 19.32 -6.85
N CYS A 336 -18.02 18.19 -6.71
CA CYS A 336 -19.46 18.14 -6.45
C CYS A 336 -19.85 18.53 -5.01
N GLY A 337 -18.88 18.68 -4.10
CA GLY A 337 -19.12 18.95 -2.69
C GLY A 337 -19.62 17.74 -1.89
N TRP A 338 -19.48 16.53 -2.42
CA TRP A 338 -19.87 15.27 -1.75
C TRP A 338 -18.70 14.71 -0.96
N PHE A 339 -18.99 14.14 0.22
CA PHE A 339 -17.97 13.61 1.15
C PHE A 339 -16.88 14.63 1.51
N VAL A 340 -17.26 15.92 1.59
CA VAL A 340 -16.38 17.00 2.00
C VAL A 340 -16.93 17.63 3.28
N ASP A 341 -16.38 17.22 4.41
CA ASP A 341 -16.83 17.71 5.71
C ASP A 341 -16.29 19.10 6.02
N LYS A 342 -17.20 20.04 6.31
CA LYS A 342 -16.88 21.43 6.62
C LYS A 342 -16.71 21.64 8.12
N CYS A 343 -15.93 22.64 8.48
CA CYS A 343 -15.81 23.17 9.84
C CYS A 343 -15.73 24.70 9.78
N GLU A 344 -15.79 25.36 10.93
CA GLU A 344 -15.56 26.80 10.98
C GLU A 344 -14.13 27.10 10.49
N PRO A 345 -13.95 28.04 9.54
CA PRO A 345 -12.62 28.44 9.11
C PRO A 345 -11.87 29.04 10.28
N THR A 346 -10.69 28.51 10.58
CA THR A 346 -9.81 29.16 11.55
C THR A 346 -9.23 30.37 10.83
N GLN A 347 -9.59 31.59 11.26
CA GLN A 347 -8.93 32.78 10.75
C GLN A 347 -7.44 32.60 10.96
N ALA A 348 -6.64 32.74 9.89
CA ALA A 348 -5.21 32.79 10.03
C ALA A 348 -4.92 33.91 11.04
N MET A 349 -4.44 33.55 12.24
CA MET A 349 -3.78 34.54 13.09
C MET A 349 -2.72 35.17 12.22
N ASN A 350 -2.93 36.43 11.84
CA ASN A 350 -1.90 37.21 11.19
C ASN A 350 -0.76 37.29 12.21
N GLU A 351 0.37 36.63 11.93
CA GLU A 351 1.62 36.79 12.70
C GLU A 351 2.07 38.27 12.75
N GLN A 352 1.44 39.16 11.97
CA GLN A 352 1.63 40.61 12.03
C GLN A 352 0.87 41.31 13.16
N GLU A 353 -0.25 40.77 13.66
CA GLU A 353 -1.03 41.41 14.74
C GLU A 353 -0.43 41.15 16.14
N VAL A 354 0.24 40.01 16.35
CA VAL A 354 0.89 39.71 17.64
C VAL A 354 2.06 40.68 17.90
N THR A 355 2.85 41.03 16.89
CA THR A 355 3.90 42.06 17.02
C THR A 355 3.32 43.46 17.23
N ALA A 356 2.15 43.78 16.70
CA ALA A 356 1.55 45.10 16.88
C ALA A 356 0.97 45.27 18.30
N GLU A 357 0.30 44.25 18.85
CA GLU A 357 -0.23 44.28 20.22
C GLU A 357 0.87 44.22 21.30
N GLU A 358 1.98 43.51 21.06
CA GLU A 358 3.11 43.46 22.00
C GLU A 358 3.91 44.77 22.01
N ILE A 359 4.03 45.47 20.86
CA ILE A 359 4.67 46.79 20.80
C ILE A 359 3.78 47.87 21.44
N GLN A 360 2.46 47.74 21.36
CA GLN A 360 1.52 48.73 21.90
C GLN A 360 1.29 48.59 23.43
N LYS A 361 1.74 47.50 24.05
CA LYS A 361 1.66 47.25 25.50
C LYS A 361 2.96 47.52 26.27
N ALA A 362 4.04 47.94 25.61
CA ALA A 362 5.25 48.36 26.31
C ALA A 362 5.02 49.72 27.01
N PRO A 363 5.09 49.80 28.35
CA PRO A 363 5.01 51.09 29.02
C PRO A 363 6.24 51.92 28.67
N ALA A 364 6.00 53.11 28.09
CA ALA A 364 7.03 54.14 27.97
C ALA A 364 7.46 54.58 29.37
N SER A 365 8.56 54.01 29.86
CA SER A 365 9.26 54.51 31.04
C SER A 365 10.42 55.38 30.56
N ALA A 366 10.28 56.68 30.85
CA ALA A 366 11.34 57.68 30.84
C ALA A 366 12.05 57.70 32.20
#